data_AF-A0A7V5LYC7-F1
#
_entry.id   AF-A0A7V5LYC7-F1
#
_cell.length_a   1.000
_cell.length_b   1.000
_cell.length_c   1.000
_cell.angle_alpha   90.00
_cell.angle_beta   90.00
_cell.angle_gamma   90.00
#
_symmetry.space_group_name_H-M   'P 1'
#
loop_
_entity.id
_entity.type
_entity.pdbx_description
1 polymer ?
#
loop_
_entity_poly.entity_id
_entity_poly.type
_entity_poly.pdbx_seq_one_letter_code
_entity_poly.pdbx_strand_id
1 'polypeptide(L)'
;MVINMTADLKEIKKLSPEERIKKLSKVKEKNKKEIDEAEKLIKDSVREINVKEEIKDLPIPQIKAVDIESLFAPEEKEVFAAKRYKNISARHVEEETTEMPLEETVEQERPEITTEELEAQANYNILSEELRREPTENVMQRVENIYTQIRETGEITRDQINEVYAAESVARQRQEEIGRGTYGRTMSEKISDQLGITVGITNWIRERYRLR
;
A
#
# COMPACT_ATOMS: atom_id res chain seq x y z
N MET A 1 -14.60 1.28 -18.45
CA MET A 1 -15.76 1.07 -19.34
C MET A 1 -15.79 -0.43 -19.68
N VAL A 2 -16.60 -1.22 -18.98
CA VAL A 2 -16.70 -2.67 -19.27
C VAL A 2 -17.64 -2.81 -20.44
N ILE A 3 -17.12 -3.15 -21.63
CA ILE A 3 -17.95 -3.46 -22.78
C ILE A 3 -18.72 -4.73 -22.42
N ASN A 4 -20.04 -4.63 -22.31
CA ASN A 4 -20.93 -5.74 -22.02
C ASN A 4 -20.99 -6.67 -23.25
N MET A 5 -19.95 -7.49 -23.46
CA MET A 5 -19.80 -8.38 -24.63
C MET A 5 -21.02 -9.29 -24.86
N THR A 6 -21.73 -9.61 -23.79
CA THR A 6 -22.91 -10.48 -23.82
C THR A 6 -24.16 -9.80 -24.41
N ALA A 7 -24.25 -8.46 -24.33
CA ALA A 7 -25.34 -7.68 -24.90
C ALA A 7 -25.19 -7.54 -26.43
N ASP A 8 -23.98 -7.24 -26.92
CA ASP A 8 -23.70 -7.07 -28.35
C ASP A 8 -23.91 -8.36 -29.16
N LEU A 9 -23.57 -9.52 -28.60
CA LEU A 9 -23.75 -10.81 -29.29
C LEU A 9 -25.24 -11.16 -29.52
N LYS A 10 -26.15 -10.72 -28.64
CA LYS A 10 -27.60 -10.93 -28.80
C LYS A 10 -28.16 -10.08 -29.94
N GLU A 11 -27.61 -8.90 -30.16
CA GLU A 11 -28.01 -8.02 -31.27
C GLU A 11 -27.45 -8.51 -32.60
N ILE A 12 -26.20 -8.98 -32.62
CA ILE A 12 -25.55 -9.53 -33.82
C ILE A 12 -26.27 -10.79 -34.34
N LYS A 13 -26.88 -11.59 -33.45
CA LYS A 13 -27.70 -12.76 -33.82
C LYS A 13 -29.00 -12.41 -34.55
N LYS A 14 -29.53 -11.20 -34.39
CA LYS A 14 -30.78 -10.76 -35.05
C LYS A 14 -30.57 -10.26 -36.49
N LEU A 15 -29.33 -10.00 -36.88
CA LEU A 15 -28.98 -9.50 -38.21
C LEU A 15 -28.99 -10.61 -39.27
N SER A 16 -29.06 -10.20 -40.53
CA SER A 16 -28.91 -11.10 -41.67
C SER A 16 -27.52 -11.78 -41.67
N PRO A 17 -27.37 -12.97 -42.28
CA PRO A 17 -26.11 -13.73 -42.24
C PRO A 17 -24.89 -12.93 -42.75
N GLU A 18 -25.06 -12.15 -43.83
CA GLU A 18 -23.98 -11.34 -44.41
C GLU A 18 -23.54 -10.20 -43.48
N GLU A 19 -24.50 -9.49 -42.89
CA GLU A 19 -24.23 -8.41 -41.93
C GLU A 19 -23.62 -8.93 -40.63
N ARG A 20 -24.04 -10.13 -40.21
CA ARG A 20 -23.49 -10.82 -39.04
C ARG A 20 -22.00 -11.12 -39.23
N ILE A 21 -21.63 -11.68 -40.38
CA ILE A 21 -20.22 -11.96 -40.70
C ILE A 21 -19.40 -10.66 -40.71
N LYS A 22 -19.92 -9.59 -41.33
CA LYS A 22 -19.23 -8.30 -41.39
C LYS A 22 -19.01 -7.68 -40.00
N LYS A 23 -20.02 -7.71 -39.12
CA LYS A 23 -19.89 -7.21 -37.74
C LYS A 23 -18.96 -8.09 -36.90
N LEU A 24 -19.07 -9.43 -36.99
CA LEU A 24 -18.20 -10.34 -36.26
C LEU A 24 -16.73 -10.17 -36.66
N SER A 25 -16.45 -9.94 -37.95
CA SER A 25 -15.09 -9.66 -38.43
C SER A 25 -14.53 -8.38 -37.80
N LYS A 26 -15.32 -7.30 -37.76
CA LYS A 26 -14.92 -6.04 -37.10
C LYS A 26 -14.68 -6.21 -35.59
N VAL A 27 -15.53 -6.96 -34.90
CA VAL A 27 -15.36 -7.25 -33.47
C VAL A 27 -14.09 -8.05 -33.25
N LYS A 28 -13.83 -9.07 -34.09
CA LYS A 28 -12.59 -9.86 -34.02
C LYS A 28 -11.35 -9.01 -34.22
N GLU A 29 -11.35 -8.09 -35.19
CA GLU A 29 -10.22 -7.20 -35.43
C GLU A 29 -9.99 -6.22 -34.28
N LYS A 30 -11.07 -5.67 -33.71
CA LYS A 30 -10.99 -4.78 -32.54
C LYS A 30 -10.44 -5.52 -31.33
N ASN A 31 -10.97 -6.71 -31.03
CA ASN A 31 -10.48 -7.54 -29.93
C ASN A 31 -9.01 -7.91 -30.11
N LYS A 32 -8.57 -8.17 -31.35
CA LYS A 32 -7.16 -8.44 -31.63
C LYS A 32 -6.27 -7.25 -31.26
N LYS A 33 -6.66 -6.02 -31.62
CA LYS A 33 -5.91 -4.80 -31.26
C LYS A 33 -5.89 -4.58 -29.75
N GLU A 34 -7.01 -4.80 -29.08
CA GLU A 34 -7.09 -4.68 -27.61
C GLU A 34 -6.20 -5.72 -26.90
N ILE A 35 -6.11 -6.95 -27.43
CA ILE A 35 -5.21 -7.99 -26.92
C ILE A 35 -3.75 -7.59 -27.15
N ASP A 36 -3.38 -7.14 -28.36
CA ASP A 36 -2.02 -6.71 -28.69
C ASP A 36 -1.56 -5.53 -27.81
N GLU A 37 -2.45 -4.58 -27.52
CA GLU A 37 -2.18 -3.46 -26.60
C GLU A 37 -2.01 -3.93 -25.16
N ALA A 38 -2.87 -4.85 -24.69
CA ALA A 38 -2.76 -5.42 -23.35
C ALA A 38 -1.45 -6.21 -23.17
N GLU A 39 -1.06 -7.02 -24.17
CA GLU A 39 0.21 -7.75 -24.14
C GLU A 39 1.42 -6.82 -24.09
N LYS A 40 1.37 -5.71 -24.84
CA LYS A 40 2.43 -4.69 -24.79
C LYS A 40 2.53 -4.06 -23.40
N LEU A 41 1.40 -3.69 -22.79
CA LEU A 41 1.36 -3.13 -21.43
C LEU A 41 1.91 -4.11 -20.38
N ILE A 42 1.55 -5.39 -20.48
CA ILE A 42 2.08 -6.44 -19.60
C ILE A 42 3.60 -6.53 -19.76
N LYS A 43 4.11 -6.57 -20.99
CA LYS A 43 5.53 -6.67 -21.28
C LYS A 43 6.33 -5.48 -20.74
N ASP A 44 5.81 -4.27 -20.92
CA ASP A 44 6.46 -3.07 -20.42
C ASP A 44 6.43 -3.02 -18.88
N SER A 45 5.31 -3.41 -18.26
CA SER A 45 5.20 -3.52 -16.79
C SER A 45 6.19 -4.53 -16.20
N VAL A 46 6.36 -5.70 -16.83
CA VAL A 46 7.35 -6.71 -16.41
C VAL A 46 8.78 -6.16 -16.46
N ARG A 47 9.11 -5.38 -17.49
CA ARG A 47 10.43 -4.73 -17.59
C ARG A 47 10.64 -3.72 -16.47
N GLU A 48 9.64 -2.91 -16.17
CA GLU A 48 9.72 -1.93 -15.08
C GLU A 48 9.92 -2.61 -13.72
N ILE A 49 9.23 -3.72 -13.46
CA ILE A 49 9.42 -4.52 -12.25
C ILE A 49 10.87 -5.02 -12.16
N ASN A 50 11.38 -5.64 -13.22
CA ASN A 50 12.74 -6.19 -13.22
C ASN A 50 13.80 -5.10 -12.99
N VAL A 51 13.68 -3.95 -13.66
CA VAL A 51 14.61 -2.82 -13.45
C VAL A 51 14.56 -2.32 -12.01
N LYS A 52 13.36 -2.25 -11.42
CA LYS A 52 13.18 -1.81 -10.03
C LYS A 52 13.78 -2.78 -9.03
N GLU A 53 13.66 -4.09 -9.28
CA GLU A 53 14.30 -5.12 -8.46
C GLU A 53 15.83 -5.06 -8.59
N GLU A 54 16.37 -4.93 -9.80
CA GLU A 54 17.80 -4.78 -10.03
C GLU A 54 18.39 -3.54 -9.31
N ILE A 55 17.69 -2.40 -9.31
CA ILE A 55 18.14 -1.19 -8.63
C ILE A 55 18.12 -1.35 -7.11
N LYS A 56 17.15 -2.09 -6.57
CA LYS A 56 17.04 -2.31 -5.12
C LYS A 56 18.22 -3.10 -4.55
N ASP A 57 18.76 -4.01 -5.34
CA ASP A 57 19.87 -4.87 -4.96
C ASP A 57 21.25 -4.24 -5.25
N LEU A 58 21.29 -3.07 -5.90
CA LEU A 58 22.54 -2.33 -6.07
C LEU A 58 23.01 -1.76 -4.73
N PRO A 59 24.24 -2.09 -4.30
CA PRO A 59 24.78 -1.54 -3.06
C PRO A 59 24.93 -0.02 -3.21
N ILE A 60 24.33 0.73 -2.27
CA ILE A 60 24.50 2.18 -2.22
C ILE A 60 25.99 2.46 -1.94
N PRO A 61 26.70 3.18 -2.84
CA PRO A 61 28.09 3.48 -2.61
C PRO A 61 28.21 4.34 -1.34
N GLN A 62 28.92 3.81 -0.35
CA GLN A 62 29.28 4.58 0.84
C GLN A 62 30.31 5.63 0.40
N ILE A 63 29.82 6.84 0.20
CA ILE A 63 30.69 8.00 -0.04
C ILE A 63 31.48 8.19 1.25
N LYS A 64 32.79 7.95 1.21
CA LYS A 64 33.67 8.33 2.34
C LYS A 64 33.49 9.83 2.55
N ALA A 65 33.35 10.27 3.79
CA ALA A 65 33.38 11.69 4.13
C ALA A 65 34.69 12.27 3.58
N VAL A 66 34.60 12.98 2.46
CA VAL A 66 35.73 13.71 1.90
C VAL A 66 35.92 14.89 2.84
N ASP A 67 37.16 15.07 3.31
CA ASP A 67 37.51 16.26 4.08
C ASP A 67 37.38 17.48 3.17
N ILE A 68 36.21 18.10 3.23
CA ILE A 68 35.83 19.27 2.44
C ILE A 68 36.71 20.46 2.82
N GLU A 69 37.27 20.47 4.03
CA GLU A 69 38.17 21.54 4.46
C GLU A 69 39.49 21.51 3.69
N SER A 70 39.91 20.36 3.18
CA SER A 70 41.11 20.27 2.32
C SER A 70 40.93 20.91 0.94
N LEU A 71 39.68 21.14 0.50
CA LEU A 71 39.36 21.69 -0.82
C LEU A 71 39.39 23.22 -0.87
N PHE A 72 39.44 23.90 0.28
CA PHE A 72 39.44 25.36 0.35
C PHE A 72 40.83 25.90 0.63
N ALA A 73 41.24 26.92 -0.12
CA ALA A 73 42.47 27.66 0.18
C ALA A 73 42.31 28.40 1.53
N PRO A 74 43.41 28.67 2.27
CA PRO A 74 43.36 29.36 3.56
C PRO A 74 42.58 30.68 3.50
N GLU A 75 42.73 31.43 2.42
CA GLU A 75 42.05 32.71 2.21
C GLU A 75 40.52 32.54 2.03
N GLU A 76 40.08 31.44 1.42
CA GLU A 76 38.65 31.16 1.20
C GLU A 76 37.96 30.68 2.49
N LYS A 77 38.69 29.95 3.34
CA LYS A 77 38.21 29.54 4.68
C LYS A 77 37.93 30.76 5.56
N GLU A 78 38.79 31.77 5.50
CA GLU A 78 38.62 33.02 6.25
C GLU A 78 37.38 33.80 5.77
N VAL A 79 37.12 33.84 4.46
CA VAL A 79 35.91 34.49 3.90
C VAL A 79 34.64 33.75 4.30
N PHE A 80 34.66 32.42 4.33
CA PHE A 80 33.54 31.60 4.81
C PHE A 80 33.28 31.80 6.31
N ALA A 81 34.34 31.85 7.12
CA ALA A 81 34.25 32.13 8.55
C ALA A 81 33.70 33.55 8.82
N ALA A 82 34.21 34.57 8.10
CA ALA A 82 33.78 35.94 8.30
C ALA A 82 32.30 36.20 7.91
N LYS A 83 31.75 35.46 6.94
CA LYS A 83 30.35 35.59 6.50
C LYS A 83 29.36 34.80 7.34
N ARG A 84 29.71 33.63 7.87
CA ARG A 84 28.81 32.83 8.73
C ARG A 84 28.78 33.31 10.18
N TYR A 85 29.87 33.87 10.72
CA TYR A 85 30.02 34.05 12.17
C TYR A 85 29.87 35.48 12.71
N LYS A 86 29.45 36.46 11.88
CA LYS A 86 29.17 37.83 12.37
C LYS A 86 28.03 37.92 13.42
N ASN A 87 27.32 36.84 13.71
CA ASN A 87 26.26 36.76 14.73
C ASN A 87 26.46 35.64 15.78
N ILE A 88 27.68 35.13 15.98
CA ILE A 88 27.90 34.01 16.92
C ILE A 88 28.65 34.43 18.19
N SER A 89 29.47 35.48 18.16
CA SER A 89 30.23 35.92 19.36
C SER A 89 29.41 36.67 20.43
N ALA A 90 28.10 36.88 20.22
CA ALA A 90 27.19 37.35 21.28
C ALA A 90 26.38 36.21 21.95
N ARG A 91 26.62 34.95 21.58
CA ARG A 91 25.86 33.77 22.07
C ARG A 91 26.71 32.73 22.80
N HIS A 92 27.96 33.03 23.14
CA HIS A 92 28.86 32.12 23.85
C HIS A 92 29.26 32.64 25.24
N VAL A 93 28.27 33.18 25.95
CA VAL A 93 28.26 33.25 27.41
C VAL A 93 26.84 32.80 27.79
N GLU A 94 26.74 31.72 28.58
CA GLU A 94 25.50 31.05 29.01
C GLU A 94 24.79 30.17 27.97
N GLU A 95 25.32 28.96 27.76
CA GLU A 95 24.47 27.76 27.62
C GLU A 95 25.32 26.57 28.09
N GLU A 96 25.47 26.50 29.42
CA GLU A 96 25.69 25.25 30.10
C GLU A 96 24.45 24.41 29.78
N THR A 97 24.53 23.59 28.73
CA THR A 97 23.46 22.64 28.40
C THR A 97 23.33 21.74 29.61
N THR A 98 22.33 22.02 30.43
CA THR A 98 21.83 21.09 31.42
C THR A 98 21.36 19.90 30.59
N GLU A 99 22.22 18.90 30.43
CA GLU A 99 21.85 17.64 29.80
C GLU A 99 20.75 17.08 30.68
N MET A 100 19.50 17.27 30.24
CA MET A 100 18.37 16.60 30.85
C MET A 100 18.65 15.10 30.79
N PRO A 101 18.50 14.37 31.90
CA PRO A 101 18.69 12.93 31.89
C PRO A 101 17.77 12.32 30.83
N LEU A 102 18.26 11.27 30.16
CA LEU A 102 17.55 10.60 29.06
C LEU A 102 16.11 10.23 29.44
N GLU A 103 15.90 9.89 30.71
CA GLU A 103 14.61 9.61 31.30
C GLU A 103 13.62 10.79 31.20
N GLU A 104 14.08 12.02 31.40
CA GLU A 104 13.25 13.23 31.32
C GLU A 104 12.89 13.58 29.86
N THR A 105 13.81 13.35 28.92
CA THR A 105 13.54 13.51 27.48
C THR A 105 12.53 12.47 26.98
N VAL A 106 12.62 11.23 27.47
CA VAL A 106 11.66 10.15 27.13
C VAL A 106 10.26 10.44 27.68
N GLU A 107 10.14 11.07 28.85
CA GLU A 107 8.84 11.49 29.38
C GLU A 107 8.24 12.67 28.60
N GLN A 108 9.05 13.62 28.15
CA GLN A 108 8.59 14.77 27.35
C GLN A 108 8.18 14.38 25.92
N GLU A 109 8.83 13.37 25.33
CA GLU A 109 8.47 12.87 24.00
C GLU A 109 7.43 11.75 24.05
N ARG A 110 6.94 11.38 25.23
CA ARG A 110 5.95 10.31 25.37
C ARG A 110 4.65 10.79 24.73
N PRO A 111 4.16 10.12 23.66
CA PRO A 111 2.93 10.56 23.01
C PRO A 111 1.79 10.55 24.02
N GLU A 112 1.03 11.64 24.09
CA GLU A 112 -0.19 11.74 24.88
C GLU A 112 -1.27 10.84 24.25
N ILE A 113 -1.14 9.54 24.45
CA ILE A 113 -2.14 8.58 24.00
C ILE A 113 -3.33 8.71 24.95
N THR A 114 -4.48 9.06 24.40
CA THR A 114 -5.71 9.12 25.17
C THR A 114 -6.11 7.72 25.64
N THR A 115 -6.83 7.62 26.76
CA THR A 115 -7.34 6.32 27.25
C THR A 115 -8.20 5.62 26.20
N GLU A 116 -8.96 6.39 25.42
CA GLU A 116 -9.79 5.89 24.33
C GLU A 116 -8.97 5.28 23.17
N GLU A 117 -7.84 5.90 22.80
CA GLU A 117 -6.94 5.36 21.78
C GLU A 117 -6.25 4.06 22.25
N LEU A 118 -5.87 4.01 23.52
CA LEU A 118 -5.31 2.81 24.17
C LEU A 118 -6.31 1.64 24.13
N GLU A 119 -7.57 1.91 24.47
CA GLU A 119 -8.65 0.91 24.41
C GLU A 119 -8.93 0.47 22.98
N ALA A 120 -8.98 1.40 22.02
CA ALA A 120 -9.17 1.09 20.60
C ALA A 120 -8.04 0.21 20.06
N GLN A 121 -6.79 0.49 20.44
CA GLN A 121 -5.63 -0.30 20.05
C GLN A 121 -5.66 -1.69 20.68
N ALA A 122 -6.03 -1.81 21.96
CA ALA A 122 -6.19 -3.09 22.63
C ALA A 122 -7.28 -3.94 21.95
N ASN A 123 -8.44 -3.33 21.64
CA ASN A 123 -9.55 -3.98 20.96
C ASN A 123 -9.15 -4.46 19.56
N TYR A 124 -8.44 -3.63 18.79
CA TYR A 124 -7.88 -4.03 17.49
C TYR A 124 -6.95 -5.24 17.61
N ASN A 125 -6.04 -5.25 18.59
CA ASN A 125 -5.10 -6.35 18.80
C ASN A 125 -5.83 -7.65 19.15
N ILE A 126 -6.83 -7.59 20.03
CA ILE A 126 -7.65 -8.76 20.40
C ILE A 126 -8.39 -9.30 19.17
N LEU A 127 -9.03 -8.42 18.40
CA LEU A 127 -9.77 -8.81 17.20
C LEU A 127 -8.86 -9.43 16.13
N SER A 128 -7.67 -8.84 15.91
CA SER A 128 -6.69 -9.39 14.98
C SER A 128 -6.23 -10.79 15.40
N GLU A 129 -6.02 -11.04 16.69
CA GLU A 129 -5.65 -12.36 17.20
C GLU A 129 -6.78 -13.39 17.09
N GLU A 130 -8.03 -12.97 17.27
CA GLU A 130 -9.19 -13.81 17.04
C GLU A 130 -9.27 -14.25 15.56
N LEU A 131 -9.25 -13.28 14.64
CA LEU A 131 -9.33 -13.53 13.20
C LEU A 131 -8.16 -14.37 12.67
N ARG A 132 -6.96 -14.25 13.27
CA ARG A 132 -5.80 -15.09 12.93
C ARG A 132 -6.10 -16.58 13.09
N ARG A 133 -6.87 -16.95 14.11
CA ARG A 133 -7.23 -18.34 14.41
C ARG A 133 -8.39 -18.85 13.56
N GLU A 134 -9.16 -17.96 12.94
CA GLU A 134 -10.29 -18.34 12.10
C GLU A 134 -9.87 -18.83 10.71
N PRO A 135 -10.60 -19.78 10.09
CA PRO A 135 -10.43 -20.11 8.67
C PRO A 135 -10.55 -18.87 7.76
N THR A 136 -9.78 -18.81 6.67
CA THR A 136 -9.84 -17.68 5.71
C THR A 136 -11.22 -17.43 5.14
N GLU A 137 -12.01 -18.49 4.97
CA GLU A 137 -13.40 -18.39 4.53
C GLU A 137 -14.26 -17.54 5.48
N ASN A 138 -14.06 -17.68 6.79
CA ASN A 138 -14.79 -16.89 7.79
C ASN A 138 -14.37 -15.43 7.79
N VAL A 139 -13.07 -15.17 7.67
CA VAL A 139 -12.52 -13.80 7.58
C VAL A 139 -13.09 -13.07 6.36
N MET A 140 -13.12 -13.75 5.20
CA MET A 140 -13.72 -13.23 3.98
C MET A 140 -15.22 -12.96 4.18
N GLN A 141 -15.97 -13.91 4.74
CA GLN A 141 -17.41 -13.77 4.95
C GLN A 141 -17.76 -12.61 5.90
N ARG A 142 -16.97 -12.39 6.95
CA ARG A 142 -17.13 -11.23 7.85
C ARG A 142 -17.02 -9.92 7.07
N VAL A 143 -16.00 -9.79 6.22
CA VAL A 143 -15.79 -8.59 5.39
C VAL A 143 -16.89 -8.42 4.34
N GLU A 144 -17.39 -9.49 3.74
CA GLU A 144 -18.54 -9.47 2.83
C GLU A 144 -19.85 -9.03 3.52
N ASN A 145 -20.06 -9.46 4.76
CA ASN A 145 -21.21 -9.03 5.56
C ASN A 145 -21.15 -7.53 5.85
N ILE A 146 -19.97 -7.02 6.24
CA ILE A 146 -19.75 -5.58 6.45
C ILE A 146 -20.03 -4.81 5.16
N TYR A 147 -19.51 -5.29 4.03
CA TYR A 147 -19.76 -4.68 2.73
C TYR A 147 -21.25 -4.62 2.38
N THR A 148 -21.97 -5.72 2.63
CA THR A 148 -23.42 -5.80 2.37
C THR A 148 -24.18 -4.81 3.25
N GLN A 149 -23.86 -4.75 4.54
CA GLN A 149 -24.45 -3.80 5.48
C GLN A 149 -24.19 -2.35 5.05
N ILE A 150 -22.95 -2.00 4.70
CA ILE A 150 -22.60 -0.67 4.20
C ILE A 150 -23.36 -0.34 2.91
N ARG A 151 -23.58 -1.32 2.03
CA ARG A 151 -24.34 -1.12 0.80
C ARG A 151 -25.82 -0.84 1.06
N GLU A 152 -26.37 -1.43 2.13
CA GLU A 152 -27.76 -1.25 2.54
C GLU A 152 -27.98 0.04 3.34
N THR A 153 -27.11 0.34 4.31
CA THR A 153 -27.24 1.48 5.21
C THR A 153 -26.58 2.76 4.68
N GLY A 154 -25.53 2.62 3.89
CA GLY A 154 -24.69 3.74 3.44
C GLY A 154 -23.70 4.26 4.50
N GLU A 155 -23.71 3.68 5.71
CA GLU A 155 -22.90 4.12 6.84
C GLU A 155 -21.98 2.99 7.31
N ILE A 156 -20.83 3.38 7.88
CA ILE A 156 -19.87 2.46 8.50
C ILE A 156 -19.65 2.85 9.96
N THR A 157 -19.66 1.86 10.84
CA THR A 157 -19.41 2.02 12.28
C THR A 157 -17.93 1.88 12.59
N ARG A 158 -17.51 2.40 13.76
CA ARG A 158 -16.12 2.28 14.22
C ARG A 158 -15.70 0.82 14.42
N ASP A 159 -16.59 -0.04 14.88
CA ASP A 159 -16.32 -1.47 15.05
C ASP A 159 -16.10 -2.17 13.71
N GLN A 160 -16.92 -1.86 12.71
CA GLN A 160 -16.74 -2.36 11.34
C GLN A 160 -15.42 -1.87 10.72
N ILE A 161 -15.01 -0.63 11.00
CA ILE A 161 -13.71 -0.11 10.57
C ILE A 161 -12.58 -0.95 11.20
N ASN A 162 -12.63 -1.18 12.51
CA ASN A 162 -11.63 -1.97 13.22
C ASN A 162 -11.58 -3.42 12.69
N GLU A 163 -12.72 -4.03 12.40
CA GLU A 163 -12.81 -5.37 11.84
C GLU A 163 -12.24 -5.47 10.43
N VAL A 164 -12.50 -4.47 9.58
CA VAL A 164 -11.93 -4.38 8.23
C VAL A 164 -10.40 -4.26 8.27
N TYR A 165 -9.86 -3.43 9.17
CA TYR A 165 -8.41 -3.32 9.34
C TYR A 165 -7.79 -4.61 9.90
N ALA A 166 -8.44 -5.24 10.88
CA ALA A 166 -7.96 -6.49 11.45
C ALA A 166 -7.97 -7.62 10.41
N ALA A 167 -9.04 -7.73 9.61
CA ALA A 167 -9.15 -8.70 8.52
C ALA A 167 -8.07 -8.48 7.44
N GLU A 168 -7.74 -7.22 7.11
CA GLU A 168 -6.67 -6.91 6.17
C GLU A 168 -5.29 -7.31 6.70
N SER A 169 -5.02 -7.03 7.97
CA SER A 169 -3.78 -7.43 8.65
C SER A 169 -3.59 -8.96 8.57
N VAL A 170 -4.64 -9.72 8.88
CA VAL A 170 -4.66 -11.19 8.75
C VAL A 170 -4.48 -11.62 7.31
N ALA A 171 -5.14 -10.95 6.36
CA ALA A 171 -5.05 -11.29 4.95
C ALA A 171 -3.62 -11.15 4.40
N ARG A 172 -2.95 -10.04 4.72
CA ARG A 172 -1.55 -9.81 4.32
C ARG A 172 -0.62 -10.86 4.90
N GLN A 173 -0.76 -11.18 6.18
CA GLN A 173 0.05 -12.22 6.82
C GLN A 173 -0.10 -13.57 6.12
N ARG A 174 -1.33 -14.00 5.82
CA ARG A 174 -1.58 -15.28 5.14
C ARG A 174 -1.04 -15.28 3.72
N GLN A 175 -1.07 -14.14 3.04
CA GLN A 175 -0.47 -14.01 1.71
C GLN A 175 1.05 -14.16 1.75
N GLU A 176 1.71 -13.64 2.79
CA GLU A 176 3.15 -13.88 3.01
C GLU A 176 3.44 -15.35 3.30
N GLU A 177 2.63 -16.02 4.12
CA GLU A 177 2.76 -17.45 4.42
C GLU A 177 2.57 -18.32 3.16
N ILE A 178 1.63 -17.96 2.27
CA ILE A 178 1.50 -18.58 0.94
C ILE A 178 2.77 -18.38 0.13
N GLY A 179 3.31 -17.16 0.09
CA GLY A 179 4.55 -16.84 -0.61
C GLY A 179 5.76 -17.62 -0.09
N ARG A 180 5.78 -17.94 1.21
CA ARG A 180 6.80 -18.77 1.87
C ARG A 180 6.59 -20.28 1.66
N GLY A 181 5.51 -20.69 1.00
CA GLY A 181 5.20 -22.10 0.74
C GLY A 181 4.66 -22.85 1.96
N THR A 182 4.11 -22.16 2.96
CA THR A 182 3.52 -22.79 4.15
C THR A 182 2.24 -23.59 3.83
N TYR A 183 1.60 -23.28 2.69
CA TYR A 183 0.39 -23.96 2.23
C TYR A 183 0.68 -24.87 1.02
N GLY A 184 -0.03 -26.00 0.94
CA GLY A 184 0.01 -26.88 -0.23
C GLY A 184 -0.61 -26.20 -1.46
N ARG A 185 -0.08 -26.50 -2.66
CA ARG A 185 -0.39 -25.78 -3.91
C ARG A 185 -1.88 -25.53 -4.19
N THR A 186 -2.74 -26.53 -3.98
CA THR A 186 -4.20 -26.41 -4.21
C THR A 186 -4.91 -25.58 -3.15
N MET A 187 -4.42 -25.61 -1.90
CA MET A 187 -4.95 -24.81 -0.81
C MET A 187 -4.52 -23.34 -0.96
N SER A 188 -3.30 -23.10 -1.45
CA SER A 188 -2.78 -21.77 -1.72
C SER A 188 -3.64 -20.99 -2.72
N GLU A 189 -4.12 -21.62 -3.79
CA GLU A 189 -4.96 -20.97 -4.79
C GLU A 189 -6.32 -20.55 -4.21
N LYS A 190 -7.04 -21.47 -3.54
CA LYS A 190 -8.33 -21.16 -2.89
C LYS A 190 -8.17 -20.05 -1.84
N ILE A 191 -7.14 -20.12 -1.00
CA ILE A 191 -6.91 -19.10 0.02
C ILE A 191 -6.56 -17.77 -0.65
N SER A 192 -5.71 -17.76 -1.67
CA SER A 192 -5.34 -16.55 -2.40
C SER A 192 -6.54 -15.82 -2.99
N ASP A 193 -7.50 -16.55 -3.57
CA ASP A 193 -8.73 -15.95 -4.11
C ASP A 193 -9.56 -15.27 -3.02
N GLN A 194 -9.75 -15.95 -1.88
CA GLN A 194 -10.48 -15.41 -0.73
C GLN A 194 -9.80 -14.16 -0.15
N LEU A 195 -8.47 -14.17 -0.08
CA LEU A 195 -7.66 -13.03 0.37
C LEU A 195 -7.78 -11.86 -0.61
N GLY A 196 -7.78 -12.13 -1.92
CA GLY A 196 -7.97 -11.12 -2.95
C GLY A 196 -9.32 -10.41 -2.84
N ILE A 197 -10.39 -11.16 -2.59
CA ILE A 197 -11.73 -10.60 -2.33
C ILE A 197 -11.71 -9.72 -1.08
N THR A 198 -11.16 -10.25 0.03
CA THR A 198 -11.07 -9.55 1.31
C THR A 198 -10.35 -8.21 1.16
N VAL A 199 -9.16 -8.20 0.55
CA VAL A 199 -8.37 -6.99 0.30
C VAL A 199 -9.11 -6.03 -0.65
N GLY A 200 -9.79 -6.56 -1.67
CA GLY A 200 -10.58 -5.76 -2.61
C GLY A 200 -11.71 -4.99 -1.92
N ILE A 201 -12.46 -5.66 -1.04
CA ILE A 201 -13.53 -5.04 -0.26
C ILE A 201 -12.96 -4.01 0.72
N THR A 202 -11.89 -4.34 1.45
CA THR A 202 -11.22 -3.41 2.36
C THR A 202 -10.78 -2.13 1.64
N ASN A 203 -10.16 -2.25 0.47
CA ASN A 203 -9.71 -1.10 -0.30
C ASN A 203 -10.90 -0.24 -0.77
N TRP A 204 -11.99 -0.86 -1.21
CA TRP A 204 -13.21 -0.14 -1.57
C TRP A 204 -13.79 0.65 -0.39
N ILE A 205 -13.84 0.04 0.80
CA ILE A 205 -14.31 0.70 2.02
C ILE A 205 -13.39 1.89 2.35
N ARG A 206 -12.08 1.69 2.33
CA ARG A 206 -11.08 2.73 2.60
C ARG A 206 -11.24 3.93 1.67
N GLU A 207 -11.36 3.69 0.37
CA GLU A 207 -11.53 4.74 -0.64
C GLU A 207 -12.83 5.51 -0.44
N ARG A 208 -13.93 4.79 -0.19
CA ARG A 208 -15.26 5.39 -0.02
C ARG A 208 -15.33 6.32 1.19
N TYR A 209 -14.73 5.93 2.31
CA TYR A 209 -14.79 6.67 3.56
C TYR A 209 -13.54 7.50 3.86
N ARG A 210 -12.56 7.54 2.93
CA ARG A 210 -11.29 8.27 3.07
C ARG A 210 -10.57 7.94 4.38
N LEU A 211 -10.64 6.67 4.78
CA LEU A 211 -9.90 6.19 5.95
C LEU A 211 -8.41 6.24 5.58
N ARG A 212 -7.63 7.02 6.34
CA ARG A 212 -6.19 7.20 6.10
C ARG A 212 -5.39 6.12 6.80
#